data_AF-A0A2D7X4I0-F1
#
_entry.id   AF-A0A2D7X4I0-F1
#
_cell.length_a   1.000
_cell.length_b   1.000
_cell.length_c   1.000
_cell.angle_alpha   90.00
_cell.angle_beta   90.00
_cell.angle_gamma   90.00
#
_symmetry.space_group_name_H-M   'P 1'
#
loop_
_entity.id
_entity.type
_entity.pdbx_description
1 polymer ?
#
loop_
_entity_poly.entity_id
_entity_poly.type
_entity_poly.pdbx_seq_one_letter_code
_entity_poly.pdbx_strand_id
1 'polypeptide(L)' 'FQALRIDNSFIHNIDTHEDNRFYLESVVAIAHSRGVKVFATGVETAAEYSVLCKLGIDGAMGYHLGRPFAADNQQTGD' A
#
# COMPACT_ATOMS: atom_id res chain seq x y z
N PHE A 1 -2.04 -18.07 -6.31
CA PHE A 1 -2.34 -16.76 -5.72
C PHE A 1 -1.54 -15.70 -6.47
N GLN A 2 -2.20 -14.82 -7.21
CA GLN A 2 -1.58 -13.64 -7.80
C GLN A 2 -1.99 -12.44 -6.95
N ALA A 3 -1.04 -11.55 -6.67
CA ALA A 3 -1.27 -10.32 -5.93
C ALA A 3 -0.82 -9.15 -6.81
N LEU A 4 -1.55 -8.05 -6.76
CA LEU A 4 -1.20 -6.82 -7.44
C LEU A 4 -0.40 -5.94 -6.49
N ARG A 5 0.71 -5.39 -6.96
CA ARG A 5 1.52 -4.44 -6.19
C ARG A 5 1.44 -3.06 -6.82
N ILE A 6 1.13 -2.06 -5.99
CA ILE A 6 1.09 -0.65 -6.34
C ILE A 6 2.39 0.01 -5.87
N ASP A 7 3.06 0.67 -6.82
CA ASP A 7 4.30 1.39 -6.58
C ASP A 7 4.07 2.77 -5.95
N ASN A 8 5.07 3.30 -5.24
CA ASN A 8 5.07 4.61 -4.58
C ASN A 8 4.58 5.73 -5.49
N SER A 9 4.92 5.70 -6.78
CA SER A 9 4.50 6.71 -7.76
C SER A 9 2.99 6.95 -7.83
N PHE A 10 2.15 5.96 -7.51
CA PHE A 10 0.69 6.09 -7.49
C PHE A 10 0.12 6.48 -6.11
N ILE A 11 0.93 6.35 -5.07
CA ILE A 11 0.53 6.55 -3.68
C ILE A 11 1.03 7.87 -3.12
N HIS A 12 2.12 8.40 -3.68
CA HIS A 12 2.69 9.67 -3.27
C HIS A 12 1.62 10.77 -3.36
N ASN A 13 1.38 11.45 -2.25
CA ASN A 13 0.38 12.52 -2.12
C ASN A 13 -1.06 12.09 -2.49
N ILE A 14 -1.43 10.81 -2.35
CA ILE A 14 -2.77 10.31 -2.67
C ILE A 14 -3.88 10.97 -1.82
N ASP A 15 -3.54 11.55 -0.68
CA ASP A 15 -4.44 12.34 0.17
C ASP A 15 -4.83 13.68 -0.47
N THR A 16 -4.02 14.20 -1.39
CA THR A 16 -4.29 15.45 -2.11
C THR A 16 -4.57 15.26 -3.61
N HIS A 17 -4.24 14.10 -4.19
CA HIS A 17 -4.43 13.81 -5.61
C HIS A 17 -5.70 12.97 -5.87
N GLU A 18 -6.77 13.63 -6.28
CA GLU A 18 -8.08 13.00 -6.50
C GLU A 18 -8.06 11.98 -7.64
N ASP A 19 -7.34 12.27 -8.73
CA ASP A 19 -7.21 11.38 -9.89
C ASP A 19 -6.52 10.06 -9.51
N ASN A 20 -5.47 10.14 -8.68
CA ASN A 20 -4.77 8.95 -8.18
C ASN A 20 -5.68 8.11 -7.28
N ARG A 21 -6.51 8.75 -6.45
CA ARG A 21 -7.52 8.04 -5.65
C ARG A 21 -8.51 7.31 -6.53
N PHE A 22 -9.11 8.00 -7.50
CA PHE A 22 -10.09 7.42 -8.41
C PHE A 22 -9.51 6.23 -9.19
N TYR A 23 -8.28 6.38 -9.68
CA TYR A 23 -7.57 5.31 -10.37
C TYR A 23 -7.36 4.10 -9.45
N LEU A 24 -6.85 4.33 -8.23
CA LEU A 24 -6.58 3.23 -7.30
C LEU A 24 -7.85 2.55 -6.80
N GLU A 25 -8.93 3.29 -6.55
CA GLU A 25 -10.25 2.75 -6.23
C GLU A 25 -10.73 1.79 -7.33
N SER A 26 -10.62 2.22 -8.59
CA SER A 26 -11.00 1.41 -9.75
C SER A 26 -10.15 0.13 -9.84
N VAL A 27 -8.84 0.26 -9.64
CA VAL A 27 -7.90 -0.88 -9.67
C VAL A 27 -8.21 -1.88 -8.55
N VAL A 28 -8.47 -1.40 -7.33
CA VAL A 28 -8.81 -2.26 -6.20
C VAL A 28 -10.12 -3.01 -6.46
N ALA A 29 -11.16 -2.32 -6.93
CA ALA A 29 -12.43 -2.95 -7.26
C ALA A 29 -12.27 -4.07 -8.30
N ILE A 30 -11.49 -3.83 -9.35
CA ILE A 30 -11.22 -4.82 -10.40
C ILE A 30 -10.44 -6.02 -9.84
N ALA A 31 -9.41 -5.78 -9.04
CA ALA A 31 -8.60 -6.84 -8.44
C ALA A 31 -9.42 -7.72 -7.49
N HIS A 32 -10.17 -7.09 -6.58
CA HIS A 32 -11.02 -7.78 -5.62
C HIS A 32 -12.14 -8.58 -6.28
N SER A 33 -12.71 -8.10 -7.39
CA SER A 33 -13.72 -8.86 -8.17
C SER A 33 -13.20 -10.20 -8.69
N ARG A 34 -11.87 -10.36 -8.80
CA ARG A 34 -11.19 -11.59 -9.22
C ARG A 34 -10.49 -12.33 -8.07
N GLY A 35 -10.72 -11.92 -6.82
CA GLY A 35 -10.04 -12.49 -5.66
C GLY A 35 -8.53 -12.20 -5.59
N VAL A 36 -8.07 -11.17 -6.29
CA VAL A 36 -6.66 -10.73 -6.29
C VAL A 36 -6.47 -9.72 -5.18
N LYS A 37 -5.49 -9.96 -4.29
CA LYS A 37 -5.12 -9.01 -3.23
C LYS A 37 -4.26 -7.89 -3.79
N VAL A 38 -4.39 -6.69 -3.23
CA VAL A 38 -3.66 -5.49 -3.63
C VAL A 38 -2.76 -5.02 -2.48
N PHE A 39 -1.48 -4.82 -2.76
CA PHE A 39 -0.50 -4.34 -1.80
C PHE A 39 0.15 -3.04 -2.27
N ALA A 40 0.35 -2.09 -1.37
CA ALA A 40 1.01 -0.81 -1.67
C ALA A 40 2.43 -0.75 -1.09
N THR A 41 3.37 -0.13 -1.82
CA THR A 41 4.77 0.01 -1.35
C THR A 41 5.29 1.42 -1.45
N GLY A 42 6.00 1.87 -0.43
CA GLY A 42 6.53 3.22 -0.32
C GLY A 42 5.52 4.20 0.31
N VAL A 43 4.77 3.79 1.31
CA VAL A 43 3.96 4.72 2.12
C VAL A 43 4.87 5.57 3.01
N GLU A 44 4.84 6.88 2.83
CA GLU A 44 5.75 7.83 3.51
C GLU A 44 5.04 8.62 4.61
N THR A 45 3.72 8.79 4.52
CA THR A 45 2.94 9.57 5.49
C THR A 45 1.72 8.83 6.05
N ALA A 46 1.26 9.28 7.21
CA ALA A 46 0.02 8.79 7.82
C ALA A 46 -1.23 9.12 6.98
N ALA A 47 -1.20 10.24 6.26
CA ALA A 47 -2.30 10.68 5.40
C ALA A 47 -2.45 9.72 4.21
N GLU A 48 -1.35 9.39 3.54
CA GLU A 48 -1.33 8.38 2.47
C GLU A 48 -1.83 7.03 2.99
N TYR A 49 -1.32 6.57 4.14
CA TYR A 49 -1.75 5.30 4.74
C TYR A 49 -3.26 5.28 5.02
N SER A 50 -3.81 6.36 5.58
CA SER A 50 -5.24 6.46 5.88
C SER A 50 -6.09 6.34 4.61
N VAL A 51 -5.66 6.93 3.50
CA VAL A 51 -6.36 6.82 2.22
C VAL A 51 -6.31 5.37 1.71
N LEU A 52 -5.16 4.71 1.78
CA LEU A 52 -5.04 3.31 1.34
C LEU A 52 -5.94 2.37 2.13
N CYS A 53 -6.06 2.57 3.44
CA CYS A 53 -7.01 1.83 4.27
C CYS A 53 -8.46 2.05 3.82
N LYS A 54 -8.84 3.29 3.50
CA LYS A 54 -10.19 3.62 3.01
C LYS A 54 -10.48 3.00 1.64
N LEU A 55 -9.47 2.92 0.78
CA LEU A 55 -9.57 2.31 -0.55
C LEU A 55 -9.61 0.78 -0.52
N GLY A 56 -9.43 0.14 0.64
CA GLY A 56 -9.47 -1.32 0.77
C GLY A 56 -8.18 -2.01 0.34
N ILE A 57 -7.03 -1.34 0.36
CA ILE A 57 -5.74 -1.97 0.11
C ILE A 57 -5.46 -3.04 1.19
N ASP A 58 -5.11 -4.26 0.76
CA ASP A 58 -4.97 -5.43 1.63
C ASP A 58 -3.70 -5.40 2.50
N GLY A 59 -2.70 -4.62 2.11
CA GLY A 59 -1.50 -4.42 2.90
C GLY A 59 -0.59 -3.33 2.34
N ALA A 60 0.24 -2.74 3.19
CA ALA A 60 1.12 -1.66 2.81
C ALA A 60 2.50 -1.78 3.46
N MET A 61 3.52 -1.29 2.77
CA MET A 61 4.88 -1.10 3.30
C MET A 61 5.38 0.29 2.97
N GLY A 62 6.24 0.84 3.81
CA GLY A 62 6.89 2.12 3.57
C GLY A 62 7.46 2.71 4.84
N TYR A 63 8.24 3.79 4.70
CA TYR A 63 8.94 4.41 5.82
C TYR A 63 8.02 4.83 6.97
N HIS A 64 6.76 5.16 6.69
CA HIS A 64 5.79 5.46 7.74
C HIS A 64 5.46 4.24 8.62
N LEU A 65 5.45 3.04 8.03
CA LEU A 65 5.04 1.79 8.68
C LEU A 65 6.22 1.04 9.29
N GLY A 66 7.44 1.34 8.84
CA GLY A 66 8.67 0.74 9.32
C GLY A 66 9.78 0.94 8.31
N ARG A 67 10.98 1.26 8.79
CA ARG A 67 12.15 1.32 7.91
C ARG A 67 12.58 -0.10 7.53
N PRO A 68 13.07 -0.33 6.29
CA PRO A 68 13.70 -1.58 5.94
C PRO A 68 14.88 -1.81 6.88
N PHE A 69 14.87 -2.95 7.56
CA PHE A 69 15.97 -3.43 8.38
C PHE A 69 16.72 -4.52 7.61
N ALA A 70 18.02 -4.62 7.84
CA ALA A 70 18.81 -5.71 7.26
C ALA A 70 18.25 -7.05 7.77
N ALA A 71 18.14 -8.03 6.87
CA ALA A 71 17.58 -9.35 7.19
C ALA A 71 18.35 -10.10 8.30
N ASP A 72 19.56 -9.64 8.63
CA ASP A 72 20.46 -10.25 9.62
C ASP A 72 20.20 -9.80 11.07
N ASN A 73 19.30 -8.84 11.31
CA ASN A 73 18.95 -8.40 12.66
C ASN A 73 17.56 -8.89 13.10
N GLN A 74 17.25 -10.16 12.84
CA GLN A 74 16.20 -10.84 13.58
C GLN A 74 16.75 -11.19 14.96
N GLN A 75 16.63 -10.27 15.92
CA GLN A 75 16.55 -10.69 17.32
C GLN A 75 15.31 -11.59 17.44
N THR A 76 15.54 -12.90 17.44
CA THR A 76 14.58 -13.89 17.91
C THR A 76 14.18 -13.47 19.31
N GLY A 77 12.97 -12.91 19.45
CA GLY A 77 12.36 -12.69 20.74
C GLY A 77 12.02 -14.06 21.34
N ASP A 78 12.70 -14.37 22.44
CA ASP A 78 12.35 -15.41 23.42
C ASP A 78 10.95 -15.14 24.02
#